data_AF-A0A7Y5U6Y2-F1
#
_entry.id   AF-A0A7Y5U6Y2-F1
#
_cell.length_a   1.000
_cell.length_b   1.000
_cell.length_c   1.000
_cell.angle_alpha   90.00
_cell.angle_beta   90.00
_cell.angle_gamma   90.00
#
_symmetry.space_group_name_H-M   'P 1'
#
loop_
_entity.id
_entity.type
_entity.pdbx_description
1 polymer ?
#
loop_
_entity_poly.entity_id
_entity_poly.type
_entity_poly.pdbx_seq_one_letter_code
_entity_poly.pdbx_strand_id
1 'polypeptide(L)'
;MSLRTSPIVEHATLPGGGFVTVWVGVPDDPYFNDKSGLTTVDVQLREGSSVLASVSTVLDPDQDNEGLQLAEEVRAALESGEIGLHAAELEPFADRLR
;
A
#
# COMPACT_ATOMS: atom_id res chain seq x y z
N MET A 1 -7.36 -1.10 14.77
CA MET A 1 -6.80 0.26 14.85
C MET A 1 -7.43 0.99 13.69
N SER A 2 -6.76 1.86 12.93
CA SER A 2 -7.26 2.29 11.62
C SER A 2 -6.07 2.53 10.70
N LEU A 3 -6.25 2.32 9.40
CA LEU A 3 -5.25 2.57 8.36
C LEU A 3 -4.79 4.03 8.29
N ARG A 4 -5.54 4.95 8.93
CA ARG A 4 -5.13 6.35 9.11
C ARG A 4 -4.04 6.54 10.16
N THR A 5 -4.12 5.78 11.26
CA THR A 5 -3.25 5.98 12.43
C THR A 5 -2.19 4.89 12.59
N SER A 6 -2.44 3.74 11.99
CA SER A 6 -1.57 2.57 12.00
C SER A 6 -1.55 1.97 10.60
N PRO A 7 -0.81 2.56 9.66
CA PRO A 7 -0.67 1.98 8.34
C PRO A 7 -0.01 0.60 8.43
N ILE A 8 -0.36 -0.25 7.48
CA ILE A 8 0.20 -1.59 7.37
C ILE A 8 1.50 -1.50 6.59
N VAL A 9 2.52 -2.19 7.10
CA VAL A 9 3.87 -2.14 6.57
C VAL A 9 4.39 -3.57 6.44
N GLU A 10 4.52 -4.02 5.20
CA GLU A 10 5.04 -5.34 4.83
C GLU A 10 6.32 -5.19 4.01
N HIS A 11 7.17 -6.22 4.01
CA HIS A 11 8.41 -6.22 3.23
C HIS A 11 8.36 -7.38 2.24
N ALA A 12 8.58 -7.08 0.96
CA ALA A 12 8.64 -8.08 -0.11
C ALA A 12 10.09 -8.26 -0.58
N THR A 13 10.54 -9.51 -0.67
CA THR A 13 11.86 -9.85 -1.24
C THR A 13 11.75 -10.01 -2.75
N LEU A 14 12.51 -9.23 -3.53
CA LEU A 14 12.39 -9.27 -4.98
C LEU A 14 13.19 -10.46 -5.59
N PRO A 15 12.71 -11.09 -6.68
CA PRO A 15 13.40 -12.19 -7.35
C PRO A 15 14.83 -11.88 -7.82
N GLY A 16 15.11 -10.60 -8.12
CA GLY A 16 16.45 -10.11 -8.48
C GLY A 16 17.36 -9.80 -7.29
N GLY A 17 16.89 -10.03 -6.06
CA GLY A 17 17.50 -9.54 -4.83
C GLY A 17 17.02 -8.13 -4.47
N GLY A 18 17.27 -7.75 -3.21
CA GLY A 18 16.75 -6.52 -2.63
C GLY A 18 15.36 -6.70 -2.01
N PHE A 19 14.87 -5.62 -1.40
CA PHE A 19 13.56 -5.59 -0.74
C PHE A 19 12.84 -4.29 -1.06
N VAL A 20 11.52 -4.36 -1.13
CA VAL A 20 10.64 -3.20 -1.22
C VAL A 20 9.65 -3.25 -0.07
N THR A 21 9.28 -2.07 0.44
CA THR A 21 8.24 -1.96 1.47
C THR A 21 6.88 -1.81 0.78
N VAL A 22 5.93 -2.67 1.11
CA VAL A 22 4.51 -2.51 0.78
C VAL A 22 3.86 -1.78 1.94
N TRP A 23 3.31 -0.61 1.67
CA TRP A 23 2.69 0.25 2.66
C TRP A 23 1.22 0.47 2.29
N VAL A 24 0.30 0.24 3.22
CA VAL A 24 -1.14 0.47 3.01
C VAL A 24 -1.67 1.38 4.11
N GLY A 25 -2.20 2.53 3.74
CA GLY A 25 -2.66 3.52 4.71
C GLY A 25 -3.16 4.81 4.11
N VAL A 26 -3.64 5.72 4.97
CA VAL A 26 -3.97 7.09 4.55
C VAL A 26 -2.67 7.91 4.47
N PRO A 27 -2.25 8.39 3.30
CA PRO A 27 -0.98 9.07 3.14
C PRO A 27 -0.95 10.41 3.89
N ASP A 28 0.25 10.79 4.34
CA ASP A 28 0.48 12.09 4.93
C ASP A 28 0.46 13.16 3.83
N ASP A 29 -0.49 14.09 3.92
CA ASP A 29 -0.55 15.25 3.05
C ASP A 29 -0.10 16.51 3.83
N PRO A 30 1.03 17.13 3.46
CA PRO A 30 1.58 18.29 4.17
C PRO A 30 0.70 19.55 4.07
N TYR A 31 -0.29 19.58 3.17
CA TYR A 31 -1.25 20.68 3.07
C TYR A 31 -2.42 20.54 4.06
N PHE A 32 -2.60 19.39 4.69
CA PHE A 32 -3.64 19.15 5.68
C PHE A 32 -3.06 19.05 7.09
N ASN A 33 -3.36 20.04 7.92
CA ASN A 33 -2.97 20.04 9.34
C ASN A 33 -3.80 19.05 10.18
N ASP A 34 -4.98 18.65 9.69
CA ASP A 34 -5.87 17.69 10.33
C ASP A 34 -6.10 16.49 9.40
N LYS A 35 -5.55 15.33 9.79
CA LYS A 35 -5.69 14.08 9.04
C LYS A 35 -7.06 13.43 9.20
N SER A 36 -7.90 13.88 10.13
CA SER A 36 -9.21 13.27 10.38
C SER A 36 -10.13 13.32 9.15
N GLY A 37 -9.97 14.34 8.31
CA GLY A 37 -10.69 14.50 7.04
C GLY A 37 -10.11 13.71 5.87
N LEU A 38 -8.94 13.09 6.02
CA LEU A 38 -8.34 12.25 4.98
C LEU A 38 -8.90 10.82 5.09
N THR A 39 -9.52 10.36 4.02
CA THR A 39 -10.15 9.04 3.94
C THR A 39 -9.59 8.16 2.86
N THR A 40 -8.90 8.72 1.87
CA THR A 40 -8.28 7.92 0.79
C THR A 40 -7.18 7.05 1.35
N VAL A 41 -7.33 5.73 1.21
CA VAL A 41 -6.31 4.75 1.53
C VAL A 41 -5.51 4.46 0.27
N ASP A 42 -4.20 4.56 0.34
CA ASP A 42 -3.28 4.22 -0.74
C ASP A 42 -2.54 2.91 -0.44
N VAL A 43 -2.22 2.16 -1.50
CA VAL A 43 -1.14 1.17 -1.48
C VAL A 43 0.08 1.78 -2.15
N GLN A 44 1.23 1.68 -1.48
CA GLN A 44 2.48 2.28 -1.91
C GLN A 44 3.61 1.27 -1.86
N LEU A 45 4.45 1.29 -2.90
CA LEU A 45 5.74 0.62 -2.91
C LEU A 45 6.82 1.63 -2.57
N ARG A 46 7.61 1.34 -1.54
CA ARG A 46 8.61 2.27 -1.01
C ARG A 46 9.99 1.65 -0.93
N GLU A 47 10.99 2.47 -1.23
CA GLU A 47 12.40 2.21 -0.96
C GLU A 47 12.92 3.29 0.00
N GLY A 48 13.06 2.93 1.27
CA GLY A 48 13.34 3.89 2.34
C GLY A 48 12.24 4.96 2.44
N SER A 49 12.61 6.23 2.25
CA SER A 49 11.66 7.35 2.24
C SER A 49 11.01 7.62 0.88
N SER A 50 11.49 6.98 -0.18
CA SER A 50 11.04 7.22 -1.56
C SER A 50 9.83 6.35 -1.90
N VAL A 51 8.81 6.93 -2.51
CA VAL A 51 7.67 6.20 -3.08
C VAL A 51 7.98 5.89 -4.54
N LEU A 52 8.05 4.60 -4.87
CA LEU A 52 8.32 4.09 -6.22
C LEU A 52 7.03 4.02 -7.05
N ALA A 53 5.95 3.59 -6.42
CA ALA A 53 4.61 3.53 -6.99
C ALA A 53 3.57 3.76 -5.90
N SER A 54 2.44 4.38 -6.26
CA SER A 54 1.33 4.67 -5.37
C SER A 54 0.03 4.57 -6.16
N VAL A 55 -0.95 3.86 -5.62
CA VAL A 55 -2.31 3.80 -6.19
C VAL A 55 -3.31 3.93 -5.05
N SER A 56 -4.33 4.76 -5.24
CA SER A 56 -5.44 4.86 -4.31
C SER A 56 -6.33 3.62 -4.43
N THR A 57 -6.78 3.14 -3.28
CA THR A 57 -7.59 1.93 -3.16
C THR A 57 -9.06 2.30 -2.96
N VAL A 58 -9.93 1.31 -3.14
CA VAL A 58 -11.35 1.44 -2.78
C VAL A 58 -11.62 1.28 -1.28
N LEU A 59 -10.58 1.07 -0.45
CA LEU A 59 -10.72 0.81 0.97
C LEU A 59 -11.00 2.09 1.76
N ASP A 60 -11.81 1.94 2.81
CA ASP A 60 -12.00 2.95 3.84
C ASP A 60 -10.97 2.81 4.98
N PRO A 61 -10.69 3.88 5.75
CA PRO A 61 -9.65 3.85 6.77
C PRO A 61 -9.86 2.87 7.93
N ASP A 62 -11.08 2.37 8.15
CA ASP A 62 -11.44 1.43 9.21
C ASP A 62 -11.44 -0.05 8.76
N GLN A 63 -11.05 -0.31 7.51
CA GLN A 63 -10.93 -1.66 6.94
C GLN A 63 -9.53 -2.26 7.17
N ASP A 64 -9.14 -2.42 8.43
CA ASP A 64 -7.81 -2.91 8.82
C ASP A 64 -7.49 -4.31 8.25
N ASN A 65 -8.47 -5.23 8.22
CA ASN A 65 -8.25 -6.61 7.78
C ASN A 65 -8.06 -6.69 6.26
N GLU A 66 -8.85 -5.93 5.52
CA GLU A 66 -8.80 -5.83 4.07
C GLU A 66 -7.50 -5.13 3.63
N GLY A 67 -7.05 -4.13 4.39
CA GLY A 67 -5.74 -3.52 4.20
C GLY A 67 -4.60 -4.52 4.40
N LEU A 68 -4.70 -5.41 5.40
CA LEU A 68 -3.69 -6.44 5.65
C LEU A 68 -3.67 -7.45 4.51
N GLN A 69 -4.85 -7.94 4.12
CA GLN A 69 -4.99 -8.86 3.01
C GLN A 69 -4.45 -8.26 1.70
N LEU A 70 -4.72 -6.98 1.43
CA LEU A 70 -4.15 -6.27 0.28
C LEU A 70 -2.61 -6.25 0.34
N ALA A 71 -2.02 -5.91 1.48
CA ALA A 71 -0.57 -5.88 1.64
C ALA A 71 0.06 -7.27 1.43
N GLU A 72 -0.57 -8.33 1.94
CA GLU A 72 -0.11 -9.71 1.77
C GLU A 72 -0.19 -10.19 0.32
N GLU A 73 -1.28 -9.88 -0.39
CA GLU A 73 -1.46 -10.22 -1.80
C GLU A 73 -0.40 -9.52 -2.68
N VAL A 74 -0.19 -8.21 -2.45
CA VAL A 74 0.82 -7.44 -3.18
C VAL A 74 2.22 -7.94 -2.86
N ARG A 75 2.53 -8.23 -1.59
CA ARG A 75 3.81 -8.84 -1.18
C ARG A 75 4.04 -10.15 -1.93
N ALA A 76 3.06 -11.06 -1.93
CA ALA A 76 3.20 -12.36 -2.58
C ALA A 76 3.41 -12.25 -4.09
N ALA A 77 2.71 -11.32 -4.76
CA ALA A 77 2.85 -11.09 -6.19
C ALA A 77 4.22 -10.48 -6.56
N LEU A 78 4.77 -9.60 -5.72
CA LEU A 78 6.12 -9.07 -5.88
C LEU A 78 7.19 -10.15 -5.68
N GLU A 79 7.05 -10.97 -4.64
CA GLU A 79 7.99 -12.05 -4.33
C GLU A 79 8.00 -13.15 -5.39
N SER A 80 6.86 -13.42 -6.02
CA SER A 80 6.76 -14.36 -7.13
C SER A 80 7.27 -13.79 -8.46
N GLY A 81 7.40 -12.46 -8.56
CA GLY A 81 7.70 -11.74 -9.81
C GLY A 81 6.52 -11.68 -10.77
N GLU A 82 5.29 -11.93 -10.31
CA GLU A 82 4.06 -11.76 -11.09
C GLU A 82 3.84 -10.29 -11.46
N ILE A 83 4.21 -9.37 -10.54
CA ILE A 83 4.19 -7.93 -10.77
C ILE A 83 5.55 -7.30 -10.50
N GLY A 84 5.84 -6.22 -11.21
CA GLY A 84 6.96 -5.32 -10.97
C GLY A 84 6.65 -4.20 -9.97
N LEU A 85 7.44 -3.13 -10.04
CA LEU A 85 7.38 -1.99 -9.12
C LEU A 85 6.59 -0.80 -9.70
N HIS A 86 5.68 -1.04 -10.64
CA HIS A 86 4.95 0.01 -11.35
C HIS A 86 3.51 0.14 -10.87
N ALA A 87 3.00 1.38 -10.86
CA ALA A 87 1.64 1.68 -10.39
C ALA A 87 0.55 0.90 -11.16
N ALA A 88 0.68 0.80 -12.49
CA ALA A 88 -0.27 0.07 -13.34
C ALA A 88 -0.42 -1.41 -12.96
N GLU A 89 0.60 -2.01 -12.35
CA GLU A 89 0.56 -3.41 -11.90
C GLU A 89 -0.09 -3.56 -10.51
N LEU A 90 -0.20 -2.47 -9.75
CA LEU A 90 -0.91 -2.41 -8.47
C LEU A 90 -2.41 -2.16 -8.62
N GLU A 91 -2.84 -1.47 -9.68
CA GLU A 91 -4.25 -1.12 -9.94
C GLU A 91 -5.20 -2.32 -9.79
N PRO A 92 -4.90 -3.53 -10.33
CA PRO A 92 -5.79 -4.67 -10.17
C PRO A 92 -6.02 -5.08 -8.72
N PHE A 93 -5.07 -4.82 -7.81
CA PHE A 93 -5.20 -5.11 -6.39
C PHE A 93 -5.96 -4.01 -5.65
N ALA A 94 -5.76 -2.75 -6.05
CA ALA A 94 -6.36 -1.57 -5.43
C ALA A 94 -7.88 -1.44 -5.68
N ASP A 95 -8.36 -1.93 -6.83
CA ASP A 95 -9.76 -1.80 -7.26
C ASP A 95 -10.71 -2.90 -6.74
N ARG A 96 -10.23 -3.81 -5.89
CA ARG A 96 -11.03 -4.94 -5.37
C ARG A 96 -11.53 -4.68 -3.96
N LEU A 97 -12.84 -4.85 -3.78
CA LEU A 97 -13.44 -5.08 -2.46
C LEU A 97 -13.07 -6.49 -1.99
N ARG A 98 -12.74 -6.62 -0.70
CA ARG A 98 -12.34 -7.87 -0.06
C ARG A 98 -13.18 -8.10 1.19
#